data_AF-A0A0K0CYF0-F1
#
_entry.id   AF-A0A0K0CYF0-F1
#
_cell.length_a   1.000
_cell.length_b   1.000
_cell.length_c   1.000
_cell.angle_alpha   90.00
_cell.angle_beta   90.00
_cell.angle_gamma   90.00
#
_symmetry.space_group_name_H-M   'P 1'
#
loop_
_entity.id
_entity.type
_entity.pdbx_description
1 polymer ?
#
loop_
_entity_poly.entity_id
_entity_poly.type
_entity_poly.pdbx_seq_one_letter_code
_entity_poly.pdbx_strand_id
1 'polypeptide(L)'
;MRIDISQRRFDVEEEIARSAADEALRNTLSPISRRLVQLVNDANRLLLDAEGVPSQYRPSAEELINECKNAITVLHDAPKNNPSVEDLNAALSSAENIIPCLEERANNWDEFVQHLYSDIEKLRTTDARLNEFVVLLRPLLHVLQEIRFFSVDQESTEKRYEEIAEKLADELTAEAQLKRTLEILATELNQCDEELTSDDEQKDRLSHESLLQDIIAHLENQKVIVDRSAQGRQYIESSTSSRLDLLTQRAQELLEALRNAPESSHMAAGHGEYDIDAAADVLVALYPGEHIRNVLAEHGFEGMASDTDSKSDFESIDGSSSGLLSPVPDTVSGILTASQYRRQRSRWKRVLRTALPLQAMLVLLLGAACLVPHCDDEYCCQLLNNFARSFDPSLEFVNGLPPF
;
A
#
# COMPACT_ATOMS: atom_id res chain seq x y z
N MET A 1 -86.11 -89.34 -38.01
CA MET A 1 -86.09 -87.91 -37.64
C MET A 1 -85.63 -87.65 -36.19
N ARG A 2 -85.96 -88.48 -35.18
CA ARG A 2 -85.46 -88.29 -33.78
C ARG A 2 -83.95 -88.52 -33.59
N ILE A 3 -83.32 -89.39 -34.38
CA ILE A 3 -81.89 -89.74 -34.26
C ILE A 3 -80.99 -88.57 -34.69
N ASP A 4 -81.40 -87.82 -35.72
CA ASP A 4 -80.66 -86.67 -36.27
C ASP A 4 -80.66 -85.46 -35.31
N ILE A 5 -81.70 -85.31 -34.47
CA ILE A 5 -81.78 -84.22 -33.48
C ILE A 5 -80.87 -84.52 -32.28
N SER A 6 -80.77 -85.77 -31.82
CA SER A 6 -79.89 -86.11 -30.70
C SER A 6 -78.41 -86.00 -31.06
N GLN A 7 -78.03 -86.40 -32.28
CA GLN A 7 -76.66 -86.26 -32.78
C GLN A 7 -76.26 -84.78 -32.85
N ARG A 8 -77.10 -83.93 -33.45
CA ARG A 8 -76.85 -82.48 -33.52
C ARG A 8 -76.79 -81.81 -32.16
N ARG A 9 -77.57 -82.27 -31.16
CA ARG A 9 -77.49 -81.74 -29.79
C ARG A 9 -76.20 -82.13 -29.10
N PHE A 10 -75.75 -83.36 -29.30
CA PHE A 10 -74.45 -83.83 -28.78
C PHE A 10 -73.30 -83.05 -29.41
N ASP A 11 -73.30 -82.88 -30.73
CA ASP A 11 -72.28 -82.12 -31.46
C ASP A 11 -72.26 -80.64 -31.01
N VAL A 12 -73.44 -80.04 -30.79
CA VAL A 12 -73.56 -78.65 -30.28
C VAL A 12 -73.09 -78.54 -28.83
N GLU A 13 -73.40 -79.52 -27.97
CA GLU A 13 -72.91 -79.54 -26.58
C GLU A 13 -71.39 -79.73 -26.50
N GLU A 14 -70.81 -80.55 -27.39
CA GLU A 14 -69.36 -80.72 -27.52
C GLU A 14 -68.67 -79.45 -28.05
N GLU A 15 -69.27 -78.77 -29.03
CA GLU A 15 -68.79 -77.48 -29.55
C GLU A 15 -68.81 -76.39 -28.47
N ILE A 16 -69.88 -76.32 -27.66
CA ILE A 16 -70.00 -75.39 -26.53
C ILE A 16 -68.95 -75.70 -25.46
N ALA A 17 -68.70 -76.97 -25.16
CA ALA A 17 -67.69 -77.38 -24.19
C ALA A 17 -66.26 -77.04 -24.65
N ARG A 18 -65.96 -77.21 -25.94
CA ARG A 18 -64.68 -76.80 -26.53
C ARG A 18 -64.51 -75.28 -26.50
N SER A 19 -65.54 -74.53 -26.91
CA SER A 19 -65.54 -73.07 -26.86
C SER A 19 -65.38 -72.53 -25.43
N ALA A 20 -65.99 -73.17 -24.43
CA ALA A 20 -65.84 -72.79 -23.03
C ALA A 20 -64.42 -73.07 -22.49
N ALA A 21 -63.80 -74.18 -22.93
CA ALA A 21 -62.41 -74.50 -22.58
C ALA A 21 -61.41 -73.52 -23.22
N ASP A 22 -61.62 -73.15 -24.49
CA ASP A 22 -60.80 -72.16 -25.20
C ASP A 22 -60.93 -70.76 -24.57
N GLU A 23 -62.13 -70.35 -24.16
CA GLU A 23 -62.34 -69.07 -23.49
C GLU A 23 -61.74 -69.06 -22.07
N ALA A 24 -61.79 -70.18 -21.33
CA ALA A 24 -61.13 -70.31 -20.04
C ALA A 24 -59.60 -70.20 -20.18
N LEU A 25 -59.03 -70.83 -21.20
CA LEU A 25 -57.60 -70.76 -21.53
C LEU A 25 -57.19 -69.37 -22.00
N ARG A 26 -58.04 -68.68 -22.76
CA ARG A 26 -57.80 -67.28 -23.15
C ARG A 26 -57.80 -66.35 -21.94
N ASN A 27 -58.67 -66.58 -20.96
CA ASN A 27 -58.72 -65.80 -19.72
C ASN A 27 -57.47 -65.99 -18.84
N THR A 28 -56.80 -67.14 -18.91
CA THR A 28 -55.55 -67.39 -18.18
C THR A 28 -54.30 -66.87 -18.92
N LEU A 29 -54.24 -67.00 -20.25
CA LEU A 29 -53.08 -66.61 -21.05
C LEU A 29 -53.01 -65.10 -21.35
N SER A 30 -54.16 -64.43 -21.55
CA SER A 30 -54.22 -63.00 -21.83
C SER A 30 -53.52 -62.09 -20.80
N PRO A 31 -53.67 -62.28 -19.47
CA PRO A 31 -52.99 -61.44 -18.50
C PRO A 31 -51.46 -61.65 -18.51
N ILE A 32 -51.00 -62.90 -18.69
CA ILE A 32 -49.57 -63.23 -18.75
C ILE A 32 -48.93 -62.62 -20.00
N SER A 33 -49.56 -62.78 -21.16
CA SER A 33 -49.11 -62.16 -22.42
C SER A 33 -49.06 -60.64 -22.31
N ARG A 34 -50.10 -59.99 -21.75
CA ARG A 34 -50.11 -58.54 -21.51
C ARG A 34 -48.98 -58.10 -20.56
N ARG A 35 -48.72 -58.85 -19.49
CA ARG A 35 -47.65 -58.54 -18.54
C ARG A 35 -46.27 -58.66 -19.18
N LEU A 36 -46.02 -59.73 -19.93
CA LEU A 36 -44.76 -59.91 -20.66
C LEU A 36 -44.53 -58.79 -21.68
N VAL A 37 -45.55 -58.41 -22.47
CA VAL A 37 -45.45 -57.29 -23.42
C VAL A 37 -45.15 -55.98 -22.70
N GLN A 38 -45.76 -55.72 -21.54
CA GLN A 38 -45.45 -54.54 -20.73
C GLN A 38 -43.99 -54.55 -20.26
N LEU A 39 -43.55 -55.64 -19.63
CA LEU A 39 -42.17 -55.77 -19.13
C LEU A 39 -41.13 -55.65 -20.25
N VAL A 40 -41.42 -56.22 -21.43
CA VAL A 40 -40.58 -56.10 -22.64
C VAL A 40 -40.51 -54.64 -23.10
N ASN A 41 -41.62 -53.92 -23.10
CA ASN A 41 -41.64 -52.51 -23.48
C ASN A 41 -40.89 -51.63 -22.47
N ASP A 42 -41.07 -51.90 -21.17
CA ASP A 42 -40.38 -51.19 -20.10
C ASP A 42 -38.87 -51.47 -20.12
N ALA A 43 -38.46 -52.71 -20.38
CA ALA A 43 -37.08 -53.10 -20.61
C ALA A 43 -36.47 -52.42 -21.83
N ASN A 44 -37.18 -52.38 -22.96
CA ASN A 44 -36.73 -51.66 -24.16
C ASN A 44 -36.56 -50.17 -23.90
N ARG A 45 -37.48 -49.55 -23.12
CA ARG A 45 -37.33 -48.16 -22.70
C ARG A 45 -36.08 -47.97 -21.85
N LEU A 46 -35.87 -48.82 -20.84
CA LEU A 46 -34.68 -48.77 -20.00
C LEU A 46 -33.38 -48.95 -20.80
N LEU A 47 -33.39 -49.78 -21.85
CA LEU A 47 -32.24 -50.00 -22.71
C LEU A 47 -31.98 -48.85 -23.70
N LEU A 48 -33.01 -48.14 -24.14
CA LEU A 48 -32.88 -47.06 -25.12
C LEU A 48 -32.71 -45.68 -24.46
N ASP A 49 -33.17 -45.53 -23.22
CA ASP A 49 -33.11 -44.28 -22.49
C ASP A 49 -31.69 -43.97 -22.03
N ALA A 50 -31.22 -42.76 -22.34
CA ALA A 50 -29.94 -42.24 -21.88
C ALA A 50 -29.98 -41.88 -20.39
N GLU A 51 -31.17 -41.65 -19.82
CA GLU A 51 -31.40 -41.38 -18.39
C GLU A 51 -31.89 -42.63 -17.63
N GLY A 52 -31.92 -43.79 -18.29
CA GLY A 52 -32.34 -45.05 -17.68
C GLY A 52 -31.46 -45.41 -16.49
N VAL A 53 -32.08 -45.66 -15.33
CA VAL A 53 -31.36 -45.96 -14.08
C VAL A 53 -30.64 -47.32 -14.19
N PRO A 54 -29.30 -47.38 -14.25
CA PRO A 54 -28.59 -48.64 -14.53
C PRO A 54 -28.77 -49.72 -13.47
N SER A 55 -29.08 -49.33 -12.23
CA SER A 55 -29.38 -50.27 -11.14
C SER A 55 -30.65 -51.08 -11.38
N GLN A 56 -31.49 -50.71 -12.36
CA GLN A 56 -32.73 -51.40 -12.70
C GLN A 56 -32.54 -52.49 -13.76
N TYR A 57 -31.37 -52.60 -14.41
CA TYR A 57 -31.14 -53.64 -15.43
C TYR A 57 -31.29 -55.05 -14.86
N ARG A 58 -30.67 -55.34 -13.70
CA ARG A 58 -30.72 -56.65 -13.03
C ARG A 58 -32.13 -56.99 -12.52
N PRO A 59 -32.82 -56.12 -11.75
CA PRO A 59 -34.21 -56.37 -11.36
C PRO A 59 -35.17 -56.59 -12.54
N SER A 60 -35.02 -55.80 -13.61
CA SER A 60 -35.89 -55.93 -14.80
C SER A 60 -35.65 -57.25 -15.54
N ALA A 61 -34.41 -57.72 -15.61
CA ALA A 61 -34.07 -59.03 -16.17
C ALA A 61 -34.67 -60.17 -15.33
N GLU A 62 -34.51 -60.11 -14.00
CA GLU A 62 -35.06 -61.11 -13.08
C GLU A 62 -36.60 -61.19 -13.15
N GLU A 63 -37.27 -60.05 -13.25
CA GLU A 63 -38.73 -59.99 -13.39
C GLU A 63 -39.20 -60.60 -14.72
N LEU A 64 -38.53 -60.30 -15.83
CA LEU A 64 -38.80 -60.92 -17.13
C LEU A 64 -38.56 -62.43 -17.11
N ILE A 65 -37.45 -62.88 -16.52
CA ILE A 65 -37.13 -64.31 -16.39
C ILE A 65 -38.23 -65.05 -15.60
N ASN A 66 -38.72 -64.45 -14.51
CA ASN A 66 -39.76 -65.06 -13.68
C ASN A 66 -41.10 -65.16 -14.41
N GLU A 67 -41.50 -64.13 -15.16
CA GLU A 67 -42.73 -64.18 -15.96
C GLU A 67 -42.60 -65.10 -17.18
N CYS A 68 -41.42 -65.22 -17.80
CA CYS A 68 -41.18 -66.22 -18.84
C CYS A 68 -41.33 -67.65 -18.29
N LYS A 69 -40.79 -67.93 -17.10
CA LYS A 69 -40.97 -69.23 -16.42
C LYS A 69 -42.44 -69.51 -16.16
N ASN A 70 -43.19 -68.52 -15.66
CA ASN A 70 -44.63 -68.62 -15.45
C ASN A 70 -45.38 -68.96 -16.75
N ALA A 71 -45.12 -68.22 -17.83
CA ALA A 71 -45.71 -68.46 -19.14
C ALA A 71 -45.41 -69.85 -19.70
N ILE A 72 -44.16 -70.33 -19.58
CA ILE A 72 -43.76 -71.67 -20.03
C ILE A 72 -44.53 -72.77 -19.27
N THR A 73 -44.73 -72.61 -17.96
CA THR A 73 -45.50 -73.60 -17.17
C THR A 73 -46.95 -73.69 -17.61
N VAL A 74 -47.58 -72.55 -17.93
CA VAL A 74 -48.99 -72.53 -18.38
C VAL A 74 -49.13 -73.03 -19.83
N LEU A 75 -48.12 -72.83 -20.67
CA LEU A 75 -48.09 -73.33 -22.05
C LEU A 75 -47.94 -74.85 -22.17
N HIS A 76 -47.35 -75.51 -21.18
CA HIS A 76 -47.21 -76.98 -21.16
C HIS A 76 -48.57 -77.69 -21.27
N ASP A 77 -49.60 -77.10 -20.66
CA ASP A 77 -50.94 -77.70 -20.57
C ASP A 77 -51.89 -77.21 -21.69
N ALA A 78 -51.41 -76.37 -22.61
CA ALA A 78 -52.22 -75.69 -23.62
C ALA A 78 -52.16 -76.35 -25.02
N PRO A 79 -53.29 -76.38 -25.77
CA PRO A 79 -53.31 -76.85 -27.16
C PRO A 79 -52.67 -75.84 -28.12
N LYS A 80 -51.86 -76.33 -29.07
CA LYS A 80 -50.96 -75.51 -29.91
C LYS A 80 -51.64 -74.63 -30.97
N ASN A 81 -52.92 -74.85 -31.27
CA ASN A 81 -53.61 -74.21 -32.41
C ASN A 81 -54.44 -72.98 -32.02
N ASN A 82 -54.32 -72.49 -30.78
CA ASN A 82 -55.10 -71.36 -30.28
C ASN A 82 -54.36 -70.02 -30.50
N PRO A 83 -55.06 -68.96 -30.96
CA PRO A 83 -54.43 -67.65 -31.25
C PRO A 83 -53.79 -67.03 -29.99
N SER A 84 -54.38 -67.24 -28.81
CA SER A 84 -53.81 -66.76 -27.54
C SER A 84 -52.51 -67.46 -27.14
N VAL A 85 -52.23 -68.65 -27.67
CA VAL A 85 -50.96 -69.36 -27.51
C VAL A 85 -49.89 -68.79 -28.46
N GLU A 86 -50.28 -68.42 -29.68
CA GLU A 86 -49.39 -67.72 -30.63
C GLU A 86 -48.97 -66.34 -30.10
N ASP A 87 -49.93 -65.55 -29.59
CA ASP A 87 -49.66 -64.24 -28.98
C ASP A 87 -48.69 -64.33 -27.79
N LEU A 88 -48.85 -65.35 -26.95
CA LEU A 88 -47.95 -65.57 -25.81
C LEU A 88 -46.56 -66.05 -26.25
N ASN A 89 -46.48 -66.94 -27.25
CA ASN A 89 -45.20 -67.39 -27.80
C ASN A 89 -44.43 -66.23 -28.45
N ALA A 90 -45.11 -65.31 -29.15
CA ALA A 90 -44.50 -64.11 -29.70
C ALA A 90 -43.94 -63.19 -28.59
N ALA A 91 -44.69 -63.00 -27.50
CA ALA A 91 -44.23 -62.24 -26.34
C ALA A 91 -43.03 -62.90 -25.64
N LEU A 92 -43.04 -64.23 -25.51
CA LEU A 92 -41.92 -65.02 -24.97
C LEU A 92 -40.65 -64.87 -25.82
N SER A 93 -40.74 -65.04 -27.13
CA SER A 93 -39.60 -64.85 -28.02
C SER A 93 -39.05 -63.42 -27.94
N SER A 94 -39.92 -62.41 -27.79
CA SER A 94 -39.47 -61.04 -27.58
C SER A 94 -38.74 -60.85 -26.25
N ALA A 95 -39.21 -61.49 -25.17
CA ALA A 95 -38.56 -61.43 -23.87
C ALA A 95 -37.22 -62.16 -23.85
N GLU A 96 -37.13 -63.35 -24.45
CA GLU A 96 -35.90 -64.14 -24.57
C GLU A 96 -34.78 -63.39 -25.30
N ASN A 97 -35.12 -62.52 -26.25
CA ASN A 97 -34.14 -61.69 -26.94
C ASN A 97 -33.59 -60.53 -26.09
N ILE A 98 -34.38 -59.99 -25.15
CA ILE A 98 -34.03 -58.78 -24.39
C ILE A 98 -33.33 -59.09 -23.07
N ILE A 99 -33.68 -60.21 -22.42
CA ILE A 99 -33.06 -60.70 -21.18
C ILE A 99 -31.51 -60.67 -21.25
N PRO A 100 -30.84 -61.27 -22.26
CA PRO A 100 -29.37 -61.27 -22.30
C PRO A 100 -28.78 -59.86 -22.41
N CYS A 101 -29.45 -58.94 -23.12
CA CYS A 101 -29.00 -57.55 -23.23
C CYS A 101 -29.10 -56.80 -21.89
N LEU A 102 -30.15 -57.06 -21.10
CA LEU A 102 -30.28 -56.49 -19.75
C LEU A 102 -29.23 -57.07 -18.80
N GLU A 103 -29.00 -58.38 -18.84
CA GLU A 103 -28.00 -59.04 -18.00
C GLU A 103 -26.57 -58.55 -18.32
N GLU A 104 -26.23 -58.39 -19.60
CA GLU A 104 -24.94 -57.84 -20.02
C GLU A 104 -24.74 -56.41 -19.47
N ARG A 105 -25.74 -55.53 -19.64
CA ARG A 105 -25.67 -54.17 -19.11
C ARG A 105 -25.60 -54.12 -17.59
N ALA A 106 -26.32 -55.00 -16.91
CA ALA A 106 -26.26 -55.13 -15.46
C ALA A 106 -24.85 -55.51 -15.00
N ASN A 107 -24.24 -56.52 -15.63
CA ASN A 107 -22.89 -56.95 -15.28
C ASN A 107 -21.85 -55.86 -15.53
N ASN A 108 -21.94 -55.15 -16.66
CA ASN A 108 -21.06 -54.01 -16.97
C ASN A 108 -21.22 -52.89 -15.92
N TRP A 109 -22.45 -52.63 -15.47
CA TRP A 109 -22.70 -51.65 -14.42
C TRP A 109 -22.10 -52.09 -13.07
N ASP A 110 -22.28 -53.35 -12.69
CA ASP A 110 -21.73 -53.87 -11.44
C ASP A 110 -20.20 -53.83 -11.43
N GLU A 111 -19.54 -54.17 -12.54
CA GLU A 111 -18.09 -54.05 -12.71
C GLU A 111 -17.64 -52.58 -12.62
N PHE A 112 -18.34 -51.67 -13.30
CA PHE A 112 -18.06 -50.23 -13.22
C PHE A 112 -18.16 -49.71 -11.78
N VAL A 113 -19.23 -50.07 -11.06
CA VAL A 113 -19.45 -49.65 -9.67
C VAL A 113 -18.35 -50.21 -8.75
N GLN A 114 -17.92 -51.46 -8.94
CA GLN A 114 -16.81 -52.04 -8.19
C GLN A 114 -15.50 -51.30 -8.42
N HIS A 115 -15.16 -50.99 -9.67
CA HIS A 115 -13.97 -50.20 -10.00
C HIS A 115 -14.03 -48.81 -9.38
N LEU A 116 -15.18 -48.13 -9.48
CA LEU A 116 -15.38 -46.80 -8.92
C LEU A 116 -15.18 -46.80 -7.40
N TYR A 117 -15.76 -47.76 -6.66
CA TYR A 117 -15.54 -47.86 -5.22
C TYR A 117 -14.08 -48.19 -4.85
N SER A 118 -13.41 -49.05 -5.64
CA SER A 118 -11.99 -49.35 -5.46
C SER A 118 -11.12 -48.11 -5.61
N ASP A 119 -11.39 -47.29 -6.63
CA ASP A 119 -10.64 -46.05 -6.88
C ASP A 119 -10.93 -44.98 -5.82
N ILE A 120 -12.17 -44.87 -5.35
CA ILE A 120 -12.52 -43.99 -4.22
C ILE A 120 -11.74 -44.39 -2.97
N GLU A 121 -11.62 -45.68 -2.65
CA GLU A 121 -10.86 -46.09 -1.47
C GLU A 121 -9.36 -45.82 -1.63
N LYS A 122 -8.80 -46.00 -2.83
CA LYS A 122 -7.42 -45.57 -3.11
C LYS A 122 -7.24 -44.07 -2.86
N LEU A 123 -8.14 -43.23 -3.37
CA LEU A 123 -8.10 -41.78 -3.13
C LEU A 123 -8.16 -41.46 -1.63
N ARG A 124 -9.05 -42.14 -0.88
CA ARG A 124 -9.18 -41.98 0.57
C ARG A 124 -7.89 -42.34 1.31
N THR A 125 -7.21 -43.41 0.90
CA THR A 125 -5.90 -43.77 1.48
C THR A 125 -4.81 -42.77 1.13
N THR A 126 -4.81 -42.20 -0.07
CA THR A 126 -3.83 -41.17 -0.44
C THR A 126 -4.05 -39.87 0.33
N ASP A 127 -5.30 -39.46 0.52
CA ASP A 127 -5.65 -38.28 1.31
C ASP A 127 -5.18 -38.43 2.77
N ALA A 128 -5.42 -39.59 3.39
CA ALA A 128 -4.94 -39.88 4.74
C ALA A 128 -3.41 -39.73 4.86
N ARG A 129 -2.66 -40.24 3.86
CA ARG A 129 -1.19 -40.12 3.83
C ARG A 129 -0.73 -38.68 3.64
N LEU A 130 -1.40 -37.92 2.77
CA LEU A 130 -1.09 -36.50 2.58
C LEU A 130 -1.32 -35.70 3.85
N ASN A 131 -2.43 -35.96 4.54
CA ASN A 131 -2.72 -35.33 5.83
C ASN A 131 -1.67 -35.65 6.90
N GLU A 132 -1.16 -36.88 6.94
CA GLU A 132 -0.03 -37.24 7.82
C GLU A 132 1.23 -36.41 7.52
N PHE A 133 1.59 -36.25 6.24
CA PHE A 133 2.71 -35.40 5.85
C PHE A 133 2.50 -33.92 6.21
N VAL A 134 1.29 -33.39 6.08
CA VAL A 134 0.98 -32.00 6.48
C VAL A 134 1.21 -31.80 7.98
N VAL A 135 0.85 -32.76 8.81
CA VAL A 135 1.12 -32.70 10.27
C VAL A 135 2.62 -32.69 10.54
N LEU A 136 3.40 -33.51 9.83
CA LEU A 136 4.87 -33.55 9.96
C LEU A 136 5.56 -32.28 9.44
N LEU A 137 4.98 -31.58 8.47
CA LEU A 137 5.52 -30.33 7.92
C LEU A 137 5.14 -29.09 8.73
N ARG A 138 4.13 -29.18 9.62
CA ARG A 138 3.68 -28.05 10.47
C ARG A 138 4.81 -27.40 11.29
N PRO A 139 5.74 -28.14 11.93
CA PRO A 139 6.86 -27.54 12.63
C PRO A 139 7.76 -26.69 11.72
N LEU A 140 7.96 -27.10 10.46
CA LEU A 140 8.76 -26.31 9.51
C LEU A 140 8.06 -25.01 9.09
N LEU A 141 6.73 -25.01 9.01
CA LEU A 141 5.95 -23.80 8.74
C LEU A 141 6.15 -22.76 9.86
N HIS A 142 6.23 -23.20 11.11
CA HIS A 142 6.48 -22.33 12.25
C HIS A 142 7.87 -21.68 12.16
N VAL A 143 8.92 -22.47 11.89
CA VAL A 143 10.28 -21.94 11.71
C VAL A 143 10.36 -20.93 10.57
N LEU A 144 9.67 -21.17 9.44
CA LEU A 144 9.59 -20.21 8.34
C LEU A 144 8.89 -18.90 8.75
N GLN A 145 7.89 -18.98 9.63
CA GLN A 145 7.23 -17.79 10.17
C GLN A 145 8.16 -17.02 11.13
N GLU A 146 8.88 -17.71 12.01
CA GLU A 146 9.85 -17.10 12.91
C GLU A 146 10.98 -16.40 12.15
N ILE A 147 11.52 -17.03 11.09
CA ILE A 147 12.55 -16.41 10.23
C ILE A 147 12.05 -15.11 9.61
N ARG A 148 10.77 -15.05 9.19
CA ARG A 148 10.18 -13.81 8.65
C ARG A 148 10.11 -12.72 9.71
N PHE A 149 9.69 -13.05 10.94
CA PHE A 149 9.69 -12.08 12.03
C PHE A 149 11.10 -11.58 12.36
N PHE A 150 12.08 -12.48 12.39
CA PHE A 150 13.47 -12.12 12.62
C PHE A 150 14.01 -11.20 11.52
N SER A 151 13.69 -11.46 10.25
CA SER A 151 14.10 -10.59 9.13
C SER A 151 13.54 -9.17 9.25
N VAL A 152 12.28 -9.04 9.69
CA VAL A 152 11.66 -7.73 9.90
C VAL A 152 12.30 -7.01 11.09
N ASP A 153 12.59 -7.73 12.18
CA ASP A 153 13.26 -7.13 13.32
C ASP A 153 14.67 -6.68 12.95
N GLN A 154 15.43 -7.50 12.21
CA GLN A 154 16.74 -7.15 11.67
C GLN A 154 16.68 -5.85 10.85
N GLU A 155 15.80 -5.75 9.85
CA GLU A 155 15.65 -4.54 9.04
C GLU A 155 15.29 -3.32 9.91
N SER A 156 14.41 -3.51 10.91
CA SER A 156 14.07 -2.44 11.85
C SER A 156 15.26 -2.00 12.72
N THR A 157 16.12 -2.95 13.13
CA THR A 157 17.33 -2.64 13.89
C THR A 157 18.36 -1.93 13.03
N GLU A 158 18.59 -2.38 11.79
CA GLU A 158 19.49 -1.76 10.83
C GLU A 158 19.09 -0.31 10.58
N LYS A 159 17.81 -0.05 10.31
CA LYS A 159 17.31 1.31 10.14
C LYS A 159 17.53 2.18 11.39
N ARG A 160 17.30 1.64 12.59
CA ARG A 160 17.58 2.37 13.84
C ARG A 160 19.08 2.71 13.96
N TYR A 161 19.97 1.80 13.59
CA TYR A 161 21.41 2.06 13.58
C TYR A 161 21.80 3.12 12.54
N GLU A 162 21.22 3.09 11.35
CA GLU A 162 21.42 4.11 10.32
C GLU A 162 20.97 5.50 10.80
N GLU A 163 19.77 5.60 11.40
CA GLU A 163 19.26 6.86 11.95
C GLU A 163 20.14 7.41 13.08
N ILE A 164 20.67 6.53 13.94
CA ILE A 164 21.61 6.92 15.01
C ILE A 164 22.94 7.38 14.40
N ALA A 165 23.45 6.67 13.38
CA ALA A 165 24.69 7.02 12.72
C ALA A 165 24.60 8.36 11.99
N GLU A 166 23.48 8.66 11.34
CA GLU A 166 23.22 9.95 10.71
C GLU A 166 23.21 11.08 11.74
N LYS A 167 22.45 10.93 12.83
CA LYS A 167 22.43 11.92 13.92
C LYS A 167 23.80 12.13 14.55
N LEU A 168 24.57 11.06 14.75
CA LEU A 168 25.93 11.14 15.27
C LEU A 168 26.85 11.91 14.29
N ALA A 169 26.72 11.66 12.99
CA ALA A 169 27.49 12.37 11.97
C ALA A 169 27.13 13.87 11.93
N ASP A 170 25.85 14.21 12.05
CA ASP A 170 25.38 15.60 12.14
C ASP A 170 25.95 16.30 13.38
N GLU A 171 25.89 15.67 14.56
CA GLU A 171 26.49 16.21 15.79
C GLU A 171 28.00 16.41 15.64
N LEU A 172 28.71 15.44 15.03
CA LEU A 172 30.16 15.52 14.82
C LEU A 172 30.55 16.65 13.88
N THR A 173 29.81 16.81 12.78
CA THR A 173 30.07 17.87 11.80
C THR A 173 29.76 19.25 12.39
N ALA A 174 28.67 19.40 13.13
CA ALA A 174 28.34 20.64 13.84
C ALA A 174 29.43 21.02 14.86
N GLU A 175 29.89 20.06 15.68
CA GLU A 175 30.97 20.29 16.64
C GLU A 175 32.29 20.65 15.94
N ALA A 176 32.60 20.00 14.81
CA ALA A 176 33.80 20.31 14.03
C ALA A 176 33.73 21.71 13.37
N GLN A 177 32.55 22.15 12.91
CA GLN A 177 32.34 23.50 12.38
C GLN A 177 32.53 24.54 13.48
N LEU A 178 31.91 24.33 14.64
CA LEU A 178 32.04 25.22 15.79
C LEU A 178 33.47 25.34 16.29
N LYS A 179 34.22 24.23 16.34
CA LYS A 179 35.66 24.27 16.69
C LYS A 179 36.45 25.15 15.72
N ARG A 180 36.22 25.02 14.41
CA ARG A 180 36.87 25.87 13.40
C ARG A 180 36.52 27.34 13.57
N THR A 181 35.25 27.68 13.81
CA THR A 181 34.86 29.08 14.02
C THR A 181 35.51 29.67 15.27
N LEU A 182 35.60 28.90 16.37
CA LEU A 182 36.27 29.34 17.59
C LEU A 182 37.80 29.40 17.46
N GLU A 183 38.39 28.66 16.52
CA GLU A 183 39.81 28.80 16.17
C GLU A 183 40.05 30.11 15.41
N ILE A 184 39.21 30.42 14.41
CA ILE A 184 39.29 31.68 13.63
C ILE A 184 39.13 32.89 14.55
N LEU A 185 38.07 32.92 15.38
CA LEU A 185 37.84 34.04 16.30
C LEU A 185 38.96 34.17 17.33
N ALA A 186 39.53 33.05 17.79
CA ALA A 186 40.69 33.11 18.68
C ALA A 186 41.92 33.72 17.99
N THR A 187 42.15 33.42 16.72
CA THR A 187 43.26 34.02 15.96
C THR A 187 43.03 35.51 15.69
N GLU A 188 41.82 35.92 15.33
CA GLU A 188 41.47 37.33 15.12
C GLU A 188 41.61 38.12 16.42
N LEU A 189 41.17 37.54 17.55
CA LEU A 189 41.30 38.16 18.85
C LEU A 189 42.76 38.32 19.30
N ASN A 190 43.60 37.32 19.03
CA ASN A 190 45.04 37.42 19.27
C ASN A 190 45.69 38.49 18.40
N GLN A 191 45.29 38.60 17.12
CA GLN A 191 45.81 39.63 16.23
C GLN A 191 45.41 41.03 16.70
N CYS A 192 44.16 41.22 17.13
CA CYS A 192 43.70 42.49 17.71
C CYS A 192 44.50 42.86 18.97
N ASP A 193 44.76 41.88 19.83
CA ASP A 193 45.56 42.06 21.05
C ASP A 193 47.01 42.48 20.71
N GLU A 194 47.65 41.82 19.73
CA GLU A 194 48.99 42.18 19.25
C GLU A 194 49.04 43.60 18.65
N GLU A 195 48.06 43.96 17.82
CA GLU A 195 47.96 45.28 17.19
C GLU A 195 47.73 46.39 18.23
N LEU A 196 46.93 46.14 19.27
CA LEU A 196 46.71 47.06 20.39
C LEU A 196 47.94 47.24 21.28
N THR A 197 48.86 46.27 21.29
CA THR A 197 50.15 46.39 22.02
C THR A 197 51.26 47.07 21.22
N SER A 198 51.02 47.34 19.93
CA SER A 198 51.98 48.00 19.05
C SER A 198 51.81 49.53 19.05
N ASP A 199 52.91 50.29 19.09
CA ASP A 199 52.96 51.75 19.29
C ASP A 199 52.28 52.62 18.18
N ASP A 200 51.61 52.04 17.19
CA ASP A 200 50.91 52.77 16.09
C ASP A 200 49.48 53.25 16.50
N GLU A 201 49.33 53.62 17.78
CA GLU A 201 48.11 53.63 18.61
C GLU A 201 46.90 54.48 18.15
N GLN A 202 47.00 55.32 17.11
CA GLN A 202 45.98 56.37 16.91
C GLN A 202 45.10 56.23 15.66
N LYS A 203 45.51 55.53 14.61
CA LYS A 203 44.75 55.56 13.35
C LYS A 203 43.56 54.62 13.29
N ASP A 204 43.62 53.51 14.04
CA ASP A 204 42.69 52.40 13.86
C ASP A 204 41.89 52.03 15.14
N ARG A 205 41.86 52.88 16.17
CA ARG A 205 41.11 52.61 17.42
C ARG A 205 39.62 52.37 17.20
N LEU A 206 38.99 53.18 16.35
CA LEU A 206 37.56 53.02 16.02
C LEU A 206 37.30 51.74 15.22
N SER A 207 38.23 51.32 14.36
CA SER A 207 38.11 50.05 13.63
C SER A 207 38.32 48.84 14.54
N HIS A 208 39.27 48.89 15.47
CA HIS A 208 39.45 47.82 16.46
C HIS A 208 38.26 47.72 17.43
N GLU A 209 37.67 48.85 17.84
CA GLU A 209 36.46 48.84 18.65
C GLU A 209 35.28 48.21 17.88
N SER A 210 35.07 48.59 16.62
CA SER A 210 34.03 47.99 15.77
C SER A 210 34.26 46.49 15.58
N LEU A 211 35.50 46.07 15.31
CA LEU A 211 35.87 44.66 15.12
C LEU A 211 35.62 43.83 16.39
N LEU A 212 36.00 44.33 17.57
CA LEU A 212 35.74 43.66 18.84
C LEU A 212 34.24 43.56 19.13
N GLN A 213 33.45 44.59 18.81
CA GLN A 213 31.99 44.53 18.93
C GLN A 213 31.39 43.46 18.01
N ASP A 214 31.88 43.35 16.77
CA ASP A 214 31.45 42.33 15.81
C ASP A 214 31.83 40.91 16.27
N ILE A 215 33.05 40.72 16.80
CA ILE A 215 33.52 39.44 17.37
C ILE A 215 32.66 39.04 18.58
N ILE A 216 32.36 39.97 19.51
CA ILE A 216 31.50 39.72 20.66
C ILE A 216 30.09 39.32 20.21
N ALA A 217 29.50 40.06 19.27
CA ALA A 217 28.19 39.73 18.73
C ALA A 217 28.18 38.35 18.06
N HIS A 218 29.25 37.99 17.35
CA HIS A 218 29.38 36.66 16.73
C HIS A 218 29.53 35.55 17.78
N LEU A 219 30.33 35.75 18.84
CA LEU A 219 30.46 34.80 19.96
C LEU A 219 29.14 34.60 20.71
N GLU A 220 28.40 35.68 21.00
CA GLU A 220 27.09 35.62 21.64
C GLU A 220 26.07 34.86 20.78
N ASN A 221 26.10 35.07 19.46
CA ASN A 221 25.27 34.31 18.52
C ASN A 221 25.60 32.81 18.56
N GLN A 222 26.90 32.46 18.49
CA GLN A 222 27.34 31.08 18.60
C GLN A 222 26.96 30.44 19.94
N LYS A 223 26.97 31.21 21.04
CA LYS A 223 26.51 30.74 22.36
C LYS A 223 25.05 30.29 22.32
N VAL A 224 24.17 31.11 21.75
CA VAL A 224 22.74 30.79 21.62
C VAL A 224 22.51 29.57 20.72
N ILE A 225 23.29 29.42 19.65
CA ILE A 225 23.24 28.25 18.76
C ILE A 225 23.66 26.99 19.53
N VAL A 226 24.74 27.07 20.30
CA VAL A 226 25.25 25.96 21.12
C VAL A 226 24.22 25.55 22.16
N ASP A 227 23.67 26.50 22.93
CA ASP A 227 22.67 26.23 23.97
C ASP A 227 21.40 25.59 23.40
N ARG A 228 20.95 26.04 22.23
CA ARG A 228 19.82 25.44 21.53
C ARG A 228 20.15 24.02 21.05
N SER A 229 21.36 23.81 20.53
CA SER A 229 21.79 22.50 20.06
C SER A 229 22.02 21.51 21.22
N ALA A 230 22.49 21.99 22.37
CA ALA A 230 22.76 21.18 23.56
C ALA A 230 21.51 20.50 24.11
N GLN A 231 20.33 21.11 23.95
CA GLN A 231 19.05 20.53 24.34
C GLN A 231 18.65 19.31 23.49
N GLY A 232 19.22 19.17 22.29
CA GLY A 232 18.93 18.08 21.35
C GLY A 232 20.08 17.09 21.14
N ARG A 233 21.27 17.35 21.68
CA ARG A 233 22.43 16.46 21.57
C ARG A 233 22.29 15.26 22.50
N GLN A 234 22.55 14.07 21.99
CA GLN A 234 22.46 12.83 22.77
C GLN A 234 23.75 12.01 22.74
N TYR A 235 24.62 12.21 21.76
CA TYR A 235 25.73 11.29 21.50
C TYR A 235 27.12 11.90 21.70
N ILE A 236 27.28 13.21 21.55
CA ILE A 236 28.56 13.91 21.71
C ILE A 236 28.47 15.00 22.77
N GLU A 237 29.34 14.93 23.79
CA GLU A 237 29.55 16.02 24.73
C GLU A 237 30.32 17.17 24.06
N SER A 238 29.79 18.39 24.16
CA SER A 238 30.44 19.59 23.62
C SER A 238 31.52 20.09 24.58
N SER A 239 32.77 20.14 24.12
CA SER A 239 33.87 20.80 24.84
C SER A 239 34.03 22.28 24.46
N THR A 240 33.20 22.77 23.54
CA THR A 240 33.30 24.11 22.96
C THR A 240 32.56 25.18 23.77
N SER A 241 31.60 24.81 24.62
CA SER A 241 30.88 25.76 25.48
C SER A 241 31.81 26.54 26.41
N SER A 242 32.73 25.86 27.12
CA SER A 242 33.67 26.52 28.03
C SER A 242 34.69 27.40 27.30
N ARG A 243 35.13 26.97 26.10
CA ARG A 243 36.01 27.75 25.24
C ARG A 243 35.31 29.02 24.73
N LEU A 244 34.04 28.94 24.42
CA LEU A 244 33.24 30.06 23.95
C LEU A 244 33.07 31.12 25.05
N ASP A 245 32.80 30.70 26.28
CA ASP A 245 32.74 31.59 27.44
C ASP A 245 34.08 32.31 27.67
N LEU A 246 35.20 31.58 27.59
CA LEU A 246 36.54 32.15 27.74
C LEU A 246 36.85 33.20 26.67
N LEU A 247 36.53 32.92 25.40
CA LEU A 247 36.76 33.86 24.30
C LEU A 247 35.87 35.09 24.40
N THR A 248 34.62 34.92 24.84
CA THR A 248 33.69 36.03 25.05
C THR A 248 34.20 36.97 26.14
N GLN A 249 34.64 36.40 27.28
CA GLN A 249 35.24 37.17 28.36
C GLN A 249 36.49 37.92 27.88
N ARG A 250 37.40 37.24 27.17
CA ARG A 250 38.62 37.88 26.66
C ARG A 250 38.33 39.03 25.69
N ALA A 251 37.34 38.89 24.81
CA ALA A 251 36.96 39.96 23.89
C ALA A 251 36.35 41.18 24.62
N GLN A 252 35.57 40.94 25.67
CA GLN A 252 35.04 42.01 26.53
C GLN A 252 36.16 42.75 27.28
N GLU A 253 37.13 42.02 27.83
CA GLU A 253 38.29 42.60 28.52
C GLU A 253 39.13 43.50 27.58
N LEU A 254 39.36 43.07 26.34
CA LEU A 254 40.08 43.86 25.34
C LEU A 254 39.30 45.12 24.91
N LEU A 255 37.97 45.02 24.76
CA LEU A 255 37.11 46.17 24.47
C LEU A 255 37.13 47.19 25.61
N GLU A 256 37.07 46.73 26.86
CA GLU A 256 37.17 47.58 28.04
C GLU A 256 38.55 48.23 28.16
N ALA A 257 39.64 47.48 27.88
CA ALA A 257 40.99 48.02 27.85
C ALA A 257 41.14 49.14 26.81
N LEU A 258 40.60 48.95 25.60
CA LEU A 258 40.61 49.94 24.52
C LEU A 258 39.84 51.22 24.89
N ARG A 259 38.68 51.08 25.56
CA ARG A 259 37.85 52.19 26.03
C ARG A 259 38.47 52.97 27.19
N ASN A 260 39.17 52.27 28.09
CA ASN A 260 39.81 52.87 29.26
C ASN A 260 41.22 53.41 28.97
N ALA A 261 41.83 53.04 27.84
CA ALA A 261 43.11 53.60 27.42
C ALA A 261 42.97 55.11 27.19
N PRO A 262 43.80 55.95 27.83
CA PRO A 262 43.69 57.39 27.72
C PRO A 262 43.73 57.80 26.24
N GLU A 263 42.79 58.63 25.80
CA GLU A 263 43.04 59.44 24.60
C GLU A 263 44.32 60.22 24.92
N SER A 264 45.44 59.90 24.26
CA SER A 264 46.62 60.74 24.39
C SER A 264 46.19 62.13 23.95
N SER A 265 46.05 62.97 24.97
CA SER A 265 45.58 64.33 24.88
C SER A 265 46.57 65.13 24.05
N HIS A 266 46.38 65.17 22.74
CA HIS A 266 46.87 66.26 21.92
C HIS A 266 45.99 67.50 22.14
N MET A 267 46.01 68.00 23.38
CA MET A 267 45.64 69.38 23.73
C MET A 267 46.78 70.02 24.53
N ALA A 268 48.03 69.60 24.31
CA ALA A 268 49.20 70.18 24.97
C ALA A 268 50.52 70.02 24.17
N ALA A 269 50.48 69.93 22.84
CA ALA A 269 51.67 70.07 22.00
C ALA A 269 51.35 71.07 20.88
N GLY A 270 52.03 72.22 20.93
CA GLY A 270 51.70 73.41 20.15
C GLY A 270 51.60 73.16 18.65
N HIS A 271 50.40 73.37 18.11
CA HIS A 271 50.33 74.06 16.84
C HIS A 271 50.81 75.48 17.11
N GLY A 272 52.01 75.81 16.61
CA GLY A 272 52.39 77.21 16.46
C GLY A 272 51.24 77.91 15.75
N GLU A 273 50.73 78.95 16.38
CA GLU A 273 49.73 79.85 15.83
C GLU A 273 50.28 80.36 14.49
N TYR A 274 49.82 79.76 13.38
CA TYR A 274 50.15 80.25 12.05
C TYR A 274 49.42 81.57 11.91
N ASP A 275 50.18 82.66 11.89
CA ASP A 275 49.64 84.00 11.74
C ASP A 275 49.00 84.13 10.34
N ILE A 276 47.68 83.98 10.30
CA ILE A 276 46.88 83.94 9.07
C ILE A 276 47.06 85.24 8.28
N ASP A 277 47.24 86.35 8.99
CA ASP A 277 47.44 87.67 8.39
C ASP A 277 48.82 87.77 7.72
N ALA A 278 49.87 87.24 8.35
CA ALA A 278 51.21 87.18 7.74
C ALA A 278 51.24 86.28 6.50
N ALA A 279 50.52 85.15 6.51
CA ALA A 279 50.40 84.28 5.34
C ALA A 279 49.59 84.94 4.21
N ALA A 280 48.54 85.70 4.55
CA ALA A 280 47.76 86.47 3.58
C ALA A 280 48.60 87.59 2.93
N ASP A 281 49.42 88.30 3.71
CA ASP A 281 50.32 89.35 3.19
C ASP A 281 51.37 88.79 2.20
N VAL A 282 51.91 87.61 2.48
CA VAL A 282 52.84 86.92 1.57
C VAL A 282 52.15 86.56 0.25
N LEU A 283 50.90 86.10 0.28
CA LEU A 283 50.12 85.80 -0.93
C LEU A 283 49.81 87.06 -1.74
N VAL A 284 49.51 88.18 -1.08
CA VAL A 284 49.30 89.48 -1.74
C VAL A 284 50.59 90.02 -2.38
N ALA A 285 51.75 89.82 -1.73
CA ALA A 285 53.04 90.25 -2.27
C ALA A 285 53.49 89.43 -3.49
N LEU A 286 53.18 88.14 -3.53
CA LEU A 286 53.53 87.24 -4.65
C LEU A 286 52.60 87.39 -5.85
N TYR A 287 51.32 87.76 -5.63
CA TYR A 287 50.30 87.90 -6.67
C TYR A 287 49.58 89.26 -6.60
N PRO A 288 50.24 90.36 -7.01
CA PRO A 288 49.67 91.70 -6.91
C PRO A 288 48.50 91.89 -7.88
N GLY A 289 47.29 92.08 -7.35
CA GLY A 289 46.08 92.39 -8.12
C GLY A 289 45.07 91.25 -8.23
N GLU A 290 45.36 90.06 -7.69
CA GLU A 290 44.44 88.93 -7.62
C GLU A 290 43.84 88.74 -6.22
N HIS A 291 42.56 88.36 -6.18
CA HIS A 291 41.88 88.10 -4.91
C HIS A 291 42.34 86.75 -4.35
N ILE A 292 42.68 86.71 -3.06
CA ILE A 292 43.30 85.54 -2.38
C ILE A 292 42.52 84.23 -2.62
N ARG A 293 41.18 84.31 -2.68
CA ARG A 293 40.32 83.14 -2.97
C ARG A 293 40.58 82.51 -4.34
N ASN A 294 40.95 83.29 -5.35
CA ASN A 294 41.19 82.77 -6.71
C ASN A 294 42.54 82.04 -6.77
N VAL A 295 43.56 82.58 -6.09
CA VAL A 295 44.89 81.93 -5.96
C VAL A 295 44.75 80.58 -5.24
N LEU A 296 43.93 80.53 -4.19
CA LEU A 296 43.65 79.30 -3.44
C LEU A 296 42.81 78.30 -4.26
N ALA A 297 41.83 78.78 -5.04
CA ALA A 297 41.04 77.93 -5.93
C ALA A 297 41.89 77.27 -7.02
N GLU A 298 42.83 78.01 -7.62
CA GLU A 298 43.78 77.46 -8.62
C GLU A 298 44.69 76.37 -8.01
N HIS A 299 45.00 76.48 -6.72
CA HIS A 299 45.80 75.50 -5.98
C HIS A 299 44.96 74.38 -5.33
N GLY A 300 43.69 74.21 -5.74
CA GLY A 300 42.86 73.07 -5.37
C GLY A 300 42.04 73.24 -4.09
N PHE A 301 41.92 74.45 -3.56
CA PHE A 301 41.05 74.78 -2.42
C PHE A 301 39.73 75.40 -2.91
N GLU A 302 38.93 74.65 -3.66
CA GLU A 302 37.57 75.05 -4.06
C GLU A 302 36.55 74.60 -3.01
N GLY A 303 35.74 75.53 -2.48
CA GLY A 303 34.46 75.16 -1.83
C GLY A 303 34.27 75.44 -0.33
N MET A 304 35.00 76.37 0.31
CA MET A 304 34.53 76.90 1.61
C MET A 304 33.46 77.98 1.39
N ALA A 305 32.23 77.51 1.19
CA ALA A 305 31.04 78.33 1.33
C ALA A 305 30.95 78.79 2.80
N SER A 306 30.99 80.11 2.98
CA SER A 306 30.68 80.76 4.25
C SER A 306 29.16 80.66 4.43
N ASP A 307 28.71 79.81 5.35
CA ASP A 307 27.30 79.72 5.75
C ASP A 307 26.88 81.00 6.48
N THR A 308 26.57 82.03 5.69
CA THR A 308 25.76 83.16 6.12
C THR A 308 24.68 83.40 5.08
N ASP A 309 23.47 83.05 5.50
CA ASP A 309 22.16 83.54 5.08
C ASP A 309 21.40 82.88 3.90
N SER A 310 20.38 82.12 4.33
CA SER A 310 18.96 82.47 4.20
C SER A 310 18.33 82.59 2.80
N LYS A 311 17.59 81.52 2.47
CA LYS A 311 16.14 81.52 2.18
C LYS A 311 15.65 81.83 0.76
N SER A 312 14.64 81.03 0.41
CA SER A 312 13.48 81.23 -0.48
C SER A 312 13.61 80.96 -1.99
N ASP A 313 12.89 79.90 -2.38
CA ASP A 313 11.72 79.92 -3.27
C ASP A 313 11.90 80.12 -4.80
N PHE A 314 11.59 79.02 -5.50
CA PHE A 314 10.47 78.87 -6.45
C PHE A 314 10.75 78.83 -7.97
N GLU A 315 10.23 77.73 -8.54
CA GLU A 315 9.78 77.42 -9.92
C GLU A 315 10.65 77.76 -11.15
N SER A 316 10.95 76.76 -11.99
CA SER A 316 10.04 76.28 -13.07
C SER A 316 10.81 75.47 -14.13
N ILE A 317 10.30 74.27 -14.48
CA ILE A 317 10.02 73.72 -15.84
C ILE A 317 11.09 73.99 -16.94
N ASP A 318 11.67 73.04 -17.68
CA ASP A 318 11.20 71.78 -18.27
C ASP A 318 12.41 71.00 -18.81
N GLY A 319 12.27 69.70 -19.11
CA GLY A 319 13.20 69.03 -20.05
C GLY A 319 13.42 67.53 -19.88
N SER A 320 12.47 66.74 -20.37
CA SER A 320 12.46 65.27 -20.50
C SER A 320 13.77 64.60 -20.96
N SER A 321 14.08 63.45 -20.33
CA SER A 321 14.77 62.32 -20.97
C SER A 321 14.51 61.02 -20.19
N SER A 322 13.92 60.05 -20.88
CA SER A 322 13.37 58.80 -20.38
C SER A 322 14.41 57.72 -20.04
N GLY A 323 14.07 56.86 -19.07
CA GLY A 323 14.27 55.41 -19.19
C GLY A 323 15.12 54.71 -18.11
N LEU A 324 14.49 54.24 -17.03
CA LEU A 324 14.13 52.82 -16.81
C LEU A 324 13.86 52.57 -15.31
N LEU A 325 12.67 52.02 -15.05
CA LEU A 325 11.99 51.94 -13.77
C LEU A 325 12.19 50.60 -13.09
N SER A 326 12.27 50.62 -11.75
CA SER A 326 11.69 49.63 -10.85
C SER A 326 10.86 50.39 -9.82
N PRO A 327 9.56 50.10 -9.63
CA PRO A 327 8.85 50.58 -8.46
C PRO A 327 8.46 49.44 -7.51
N VAL A 328 8.71 49.75 -6.24
CA VAL A 328 8.09 49.21 -5.03
C VAL A 328 6.54 49.21 -5.16
N PRO A 329 5.81 48.22 -4.64
CA PRO A 329 4.35 48.21 -4.71
C PRO A 329 3.73 48.79 -3.44
N ASP A 330 2.89 49.81 -3.58
CA ASP A 330 1.82 50.08 -2.63
C ASP A 330 0.51 50.39 -3.37
N THR A 331 -0.55 49.67 -2.99
CA THR A 331 -1.99 49.94 -3.23
C THR A 331 -2.61 49.76 -4.63
N VAL A 332 -2.88 48.50 -5.05
CA VAL A 332 -4.08 48.13 -5.85
C VAL A 332 -4.54 46.70 -5.49
N SER A 333 -5.33 46.53 -4.43
CA SER A 333 -5.84 45.22 -3.98
C SER A 333 -7.07 44.68 -4.74
N GLY A 334 -7.34 45.14 -5.97
CA GLY A 334 -8.57 44.77 -6.70
C GLY A 334 -8.41 43.93 -7.97
N ILE A 335 -7.30 44.08 -8.71
CA ILE A 335 -7.26 43.65 -10.13
C ILE A 335 -6.31 42.44 -10.38
N LEU A 336 -5.41 42.12 -9.45
CA LEU A 336 -4.46 41.00 -9.62
C LEU A 336 -5.08 39.61 -9.40
N THR A 337 -6.20 39.53 -8.67
CA THR A 337 -6.84 38.25 -8.32
C THR A 337 -7.43 37.54 -9.54
N ALA A 338 -8.14 38.26 -10.41
CA ALA A 338 -8.87 37.66 -11.54
C ALA A 338 -7.95 36.97 -12.58
N SER A 339 -6.74 37.50 -12.82
CA SER A 339 -5.80 36.92 -13.80
C SER A 339 -5.09 35.67 -13.28
N GLN A 340 -4.84 35.60 -11.96
CA GLN A 340 -4.23 34.45 -11.28
C GLN A 340 -5.22 33.27 -11.21
N TYR A 341 -6.50 33.50 -10.89
CA TYR A 341 -7.55 32.47 -10.92
C TYR A 341 -7.73 31.85 -12.32
N ARG A 342 -7.63 32.64 -13.39
CA ARG A 342 -7.80 32.15 -14.77
C ARG A 342 -6.63 31.27 -15.23
N ARG A 343 -5.39 31.64 -14.88
CA ARG A 343 -4.20 30.82 -15.18
C ARG A 343 -4.16 29.55 -14.35
N GLN A 344 -4.51 29.61 -13.06
CA GLN A 344 -4.63 28.43 -12.21
C GLN A 344 -5.68 27.46 -12.78
N ARG A 345 -6.90 27.91 -13.12
CA ARG A 345 -7.95 27.02 -13.67
C ARG A 345 -7.50 26.25 -14.91
N SER A 346 -6.63 26.82 -15.76
CA SER A 346 -6.08 26.12 -16.94
C SER A 346 -5.03 25.04 -16.61
N ARG A 347 -4.29 25.21 -15.51
CA ARG A 347 -3.29 24.25 -15.00
C ARG A 347 -3.99 23.12 -14.25
N TRP A 348 -4.93 23.45 -13.38
CA TRP A 348 -5.77 22.47 -12.68
C TRP A 348 -6.64 21.66 -13.64
N LYS A 349 -7.18 22.25 -14.71
CA LYS A 349 -7.93 21.50 -15.74
C LYS A 349 -7.04 20.54 -16.54
N ARG A 350 -5.73 20.80 -16.68
CA ARG A 350 -4.78 19.87 -17.30
C ARG A 350 -4.40 18.75 -16.33
N VAL A 351 -4.10 19.08 -15.08
CA VAL A 351 -3.77 18.12 -14.01
C VAL A 351 -4.95 17.19 -13.73
N LEU A 352 -6.18 17.71 -13.68
CA LEU A 352 -7.38 16.90 -13.47
C LEU A 352 -7.66 15.98 -14.67
N ARG A 353 -7.33 16.40 -15.90
CA ARG A 353 -7.50 15.57 -17.12
C ARG A 353 -6.53 14.39 -17.18
N THR A 354 -5.36 14.50 -16.55
CA THR A 354 -4.36 13.42 -16.49
C THR A 354 -4.53 12.53 -15.25
N ALA A 355 -5.02 13.09 -14.14
CA ALA A 355 -5.22 12.34 -12.89
C ALA A 355 -6.54 11.54 -12.86
N LEU A 356 -7.62 12.07 -13.44
CA LEU A 356 -8.93 11.37 -13.52
C LEU A 356 -8.87 9.99 -14.18
N PRO A 357 -8.20 9.78 -15.34
CA PRO A 357 -8.15 8.45 -15.95
C PRO A 357 -7.38 7.45 -15.09
N LEU A 358 -6.34 7.88 -14.37
CA LEU A 358 -5.59 7.02 -13.44
C LEU A 358 -6.42 6.63 -12.22
N GLN A 359 -7.15 7.58 -11.62
CA GLN A 359 -8.05 7.30 -10.51
C GLN A 359 -9.23 6.41 -10.94
N ALA A 360 -9.78 6.62 -12.13
CA ALA A 360 -10.83 5.76 -12.68
C ALA A 360 -10.30 4.34 -12.95
N MET A 361 -9.08 4.20 -13.45
CA MET A 361 -8.44 2.89 -13.68
C MET A 361 -8.17 2.17 -12.36
N LEU A 362 -7.69 2.88 -11.33
CA LEU A 362 -7.49 2.33 -9.99
C LEU A 362 -8.80 1.85 -9.36
N VAL A 363 -9.88 2.63 -9.46
CA VAL A 363 -11.21 2.26 -8.96
C VAL A 363 -11.77 1.07 -9.75
N LEU A 364 -11.51 1.00 -11.06
CA LEU A 364 -11.91 -0.14 -11.89
C LEU A 364 -11.12 -1.41 -11.54
N LEU A 365 -9.82 -1.28 -11.26
CA LEU A 365 -8.96 -2.37 -10.76
C LEU A 365 -9.42 -2.85 -9.38
N LEU A 366 -9.80 -1.92 -8.49
CA LEU A 366 -10.36 -2.24 -7.19
C LEU A 366 -11.72 -2.94 -7.32
N GLY A 367 -12.59 -2.45 -8.21
CA GLY A 367 -13.86 -3.10 -8.52
C GLY A 367 -13.70 -4.49 -9.13
N ALA A 368 -12.69 -4.69 -9.99
CA ALA A 368 -12.35 -5.99 -10.55
C ALA A 368 -11.80 -6.95 -9.48
N ALA A 369 -10.99 -6.46 -8.54
CA ALA A 369 -10.53 -7.23 -7.38
C ALA A 369 -11.70 -7.64 -6.47
N CYS A 370 -12.73 -6.81 -6.34
CA CYS A 370 -13.96 -7.13 -5.61
C CYS A 370 -14.92 -8.07 -6.37
N LEU A 371 -14.73 -8.29 -7.67
CA LEU A 371 -15.52 -9.21 -8.51
C LEU A 371 -14.90 -10.61 -8.58
N VAL A 372 -13.67 -10.79 -8.10
CA VAL A 372 -13.11 -12.11 -7.85
C VAL A 372 -13.86 -12.69 -6.65
N PRO A 373 -14.62 -13.80 -6.79
CA PRO A 373 -15.31 -14.39 -5.65
C PRO A 373 -14.26 -14.77 -4.61
N HIS A 374 -14.31 -14.09 -3.47
CA HIS A 374 -13.58 -14.46 -2.28
C HIS A 374 -14.15 -15.83 -1.88
N CYS A 375 -13.37 -16.90 -2.04
CA CYS A 375 -13.69 -18.15 -1.38
C CYS A 375 -13.70 -17.85 0.13
N ASP A 376 -14.85 -17.99 0.78
CA ASP A 376 -15.06 -17.62 2.17
C ASP A 376 -14.19 -18.47 3.12
N ASP A 377 -13.00 -17.97 3.47
CA ASP A 377 -12.15 -18.49 4.56
C ASP A 377 -12.77 -18.21 5.95
N GLU A 378 -13.86 -17.45 6.03
CA GLU A 378 -14.49 -17.02 7.28
C GLU A 378 -15.15 -18.17 8.07
N TYR A 379 -15.55 -19.27 7.42
CA TYR A 379 -16.03 -20.46 8.12
C TYR A 379 -14.89 -21.27 8.77
N CYS A 380 -13.70 -21.28 8.18
CA CYS A 380 -12.53 -22.00 8.71
C CYS A 380 -11.90 -21.26 9.91
N CYS A 381 -11.86 -19.93 9.88
CA CYS A 381 -11.26 -19.13 10.94
C CYS A 381 -12.13 -19.02 12.20
N GLN A 382 -13.46 -19.06 12.10
CA GLN A 382 -14.33 -19.06 13.29
C GLN A 382 -14.30 -20.40 14.05
N LEU A 383 -14.09 -21.53 13.36
CA LEU A 383 -13.98 -22.84 14.01
C LEU A 383 -12.61 -22.98 14.73
N LEU A 384 -11.52 -22.50 14.12
CA LEU A 384 -10.18 -22.50 14.72
C LEU A 384 -10.04 -21.57 15.94
N ASN A 385 -10.74 -20.43 15.94
CA ASN A 385 -10.73 -19.49 17.07
C ASN A 385 -11.54 -20.02 18.28
N ASN A 386 -12.59 -20.81 18.03
CA ASN A 386 -13.33 -21.48 19.11
C ASN A 386 -12.51 -22.59 19.78
N PHE A 387 -11.68 -23.34 19.03
CA PHE A 387 -10.80 -24.35 19.64
C PHE A 387 -9.71 -23.72 20.50
N ALA A 388 -9.06 -22.64 20.03
CA ALA A 388 -8.02 -21.95 20.78
C ALA A 388 -8.53 -21.33 22.10
N ARG A 389 -9.77 -20.84 22.12
CA ARG A 389 -10.39 -20.26 23.33
C ARG A 389 -11.01 -21.29 24.28
N SER A 390 -11.27 -22.51 23.82
CA SER A 390 -11.84 -23.58 24.68
C SER A 390 -10.84 -24.21 25.65
N PHE A 391 -9.53 -23.95 25.48
CA PHE A 391 -8.49 -24.43 26.38
C PHE A 391 -8.10 -23.42 27.48
N ASP A 392 -8.58 -22.18 27.41
CA ASP A 392 -8.22 -21.12 28.36
C ASP A 392 -8.80 -21.24 29.79
N PRO A 393 -9.89 -21.96 30.10
CA PRO A 393 -10.31 -22.10 31.50
C PRO A 393 -9.64 -23.29 32.22
N SER A 394 -8.72 -24.02 31.57
CA SER A 394 -8.11 -25.23 32.15
C SER A 394 -6.69 -25.06 32.70
N LEU A 395 -6.11 -23.85 32.61
CA LEU A 395 -4.75 -23.57 33.11
C LEU A 395 -4.66 -22.47 34.19
N GLU A 396 -5.73 -21.73 34.46
CA GLU A 396 -5.83 -20.91 35.68
C GLU A 396 -6.55 -21.70 36.76
N PHE A 397 -5.81 -22.54 37.49
CA PHE A 397 -6.01 -22.90 38.91
C PHE A 397 -5.27 -24.22 39.20
N VAL A 398 -3.94 -24.19 39.08
CA VAL A 398 -3.10 -25.30 39.57
C VAL A 398 -2.49 -25.01 40.95
N ASN A 399 -2.46 -23.77 41.48
CA ASN A 399 -1.84 -23.51 42.80
C ASN A 399 -2.38 -22.29 43.61
N GLY A 400 -3.69 -22.01 43.61
CA GLY A 400 -4.24 -20.90 44.40
C GLY A 400 -5.45 -21.31 45.25
N LEU A 401 -5.48 -20.93 46.53
CA LEU A 401 -6.65 -21.06 47.40
C LEU A 401 -7.78 -20.11 46.92
N PRO A 402 -9.03 -20.56 46.88
CA PRO A 402 -10.16 -19.76 46.39
C PRO A 402 -10.48 -18.62 47.38
N PRO A 403 -10.65 -17.37 46.94
CA PRO A 403 -11.17 -16.31 47.80
C PRO A 403 -12.71 -16.32 47.80
N PHE A 404 -13.27 -16.52 49.00
CA PHE A 404 -14.64 -16.31 49.52
C PHE A 404 -15.85 -16.31 48.57
#